data_AF-A0A180GSM1-F1
#
_entry.id   AF-A0A180GSM1-F1
#
_cell.length_a   1.000
_cell.length_b   1.000
_cell.length_c   1.000
_cell.angle_alpha   90.00
_cell.angle_beta   90.00
_cell.angle_gamma   90.00
#
_symmetry.space_group_name_H-M   'P 1'
#
loop_
_entity.id
_entity.type
_entity.pdbx_description
1 polymer ?
#
loop_
_entity_poly.entity_id
_entity_poly.type
_entity_poly.pdbx_seq_one_letter_code
_entity_poly.pdbx_strand_id
1 'polypeptide(L)'
;MSTNNKESVKPPLTLTSTNKNQSPVAMSVPINRMDRVIPSVLKTIIEGIPLLNLDNFNFWRIRVINFLDLFKLKKALTTEDDKLNSDGKDFFKAIIVAKLKSTVQANVVNSSNEDCAKKTWKSIVKFFASTQTSNKAHVFQSFL
;
A
#
# COMPACT_ATOMS: atom_id res chain seq x y z
N MET A 1 67.27 17.09 47.90
CA MET A 1 66.85 18.30 48.63
C MET A 1 66.52 19.37 47.59
N SER A 2 65.27 19.85 47.57
CA SER A 2 64.78 21.11 46.97
C SER A 2 64.85 21.25 45.43
N THR A 3 63.78 21.02 44.64
CA THR A 3 62.52 21.80 44.41
C THR A 3 62.57 22.82 43.27
N ASN A 4 61.55 22.70 42.41
CA ASN A 4 60.74 23.74 41.76
C ASN A 4 61.18 24.45 40.46
N ASN A 5 60.48 24.04 39.38
CA ASN A 5 59.57 24.82 38.54
C ASN A 5 59.85 26.32 38.33
N LYS A 6 60.10 26.67 37.06
CA LYS A 6 60.12 28.04 36.55
C LYS A 6 58.88 28.32 35.69
N GLU A 7 57.99 29.06 36.33
CA GLU A 7 57.03 30.08 35.91
C GLU A 7 56.74 30.40 34.43
N SER A 8 55.44 30.67 34.25
CA SER A 8 54.68 31.24 33.14
C SER A 8 54.98 32.73 32.87
N VAL A 9 54.76 33.20 31.64
CA VAL A 9 54.69 34.64 31.29
C VAL A 9 53.38 34.97 30.54
N LYS A 10 52.41 35.44 31.32
CA LYS A 10 51.53 36.66 31.26
C LYS A 10 50.89 37.22 29.95
N PRO A 11 49.81 38.07 30.08
CA PRO A 11 48.62 38.14 29.22
C PRO A 11 48.45 39.53 28.54
N PRO A 12 47.26 39.92 28.06
CA PRO A 12 46.43 40.81 28.90
C PRO A 12 44.90 40.54 28.90
N LEU A 13 44.29 40.94 30.02
CA LEU A 13 42.86 41.07 30.33
C LEU A 13 42.24 42.17 29.43
N THR A 14 40.94 42.32 29.14
CA THR A 14 39.70 42.34 29.94
C THR A 14 38.55 42.56 28.90
N LEU A 15 37.33 42.02 28.98
CA LEU A 15 36.13 42.67 29.55
C LEU A 15 34.88 41.78 29.32
N THR A 16 33.98 41.92 30.28
CA THR A 16 32.72 41.23 30.61
C THR A 16 31.60 41.18 29.55
N SER A 17 30.82 40.10 29.67
CA SER A 17 29.33 40.03 29.73
C SER A 17 28.52 39.51 28.53
N THR A 18 27.82 38.39 28.81
CA THR A 18 26.42 38.06 28.46
C THR A 18 26.02 37.87 27.00
N ASN A 19 25.73 36.63 26.57
CA ASN A 19 24.34 36.22 26.25
C ASN A 19 24.16 34.70 26.00
N LYS A 20 22.94 34.25 26.26
CA LYS A 20 22.42 32.87 26.15
C LYS A 20 22.41 32.39 24.68
N ASN A 21 22.69 31.11 24.44
CA ASN A 21 21.75 30.21 23.74
C ASN A 21 22.24 28.75 23.69
N GLN A 22 21.31 27.84 23.97
CA GLN A 22 21.43 26.40 23.86
C GLN A 22 21.57 25.94 22.40
N SER A 23 22.27 24.83 22.18
CA SER A 23 21.97 23.91 21.07
C SER A 23 22.49 22.51 21.39
N PRO A 24 21.64 21.48 21.51
CA PRO A 24 22.03 20.13 21.16
C PRO A 24 21.75 19.95 19.66
N VAL A 25 22.80 19.76 18.87
CA VAL A 25 22.70 19.44 17.45
C VAL A 25 22.11 18.03 17.31
N ALA A 26 20.79 17.93 17.25
CA ALA A 26 20.14 16.78 16.65
C ALA A 26 20.23 16.96 15.13
N MET A 27 21.08 16.19 14.47
CA MET A 27 21.01 16.04 13.02
C MET A 27 19.65 15.43 12.68
N SER A 28 18.69 16.27 12.28
CA SER A 28 17.47 15.80 11.63
C SER A 28 17.87 15.24 10.28
N VAL A 29 17.94 13.92 10.19
CA VAL A 29 17.86 13.24 8.89
C VAL A 29 16.64 13.83 8.19
N PRO A 30 16.75 14.37 6.96
CA PRO A 30 15.60 14.88 6.25
C PRO A 30 14.69 13.69 5.97
N ILE A 31 13.68 13.50 6.82
CA ILE A 31 12.58 12.59 6.52
C ILE A 31 11.94 13.18 5.27
N ASN A 32 12.13 12.48 4.15
CA ASN A 32 11.59 12.87 2.87
C ASN A 32 10.06 13.02 3.09
N ARG A 33 9.51 14.20 2.79
CA ARG A 33 8.06 14.45 3.00
C ARG A 33 7.19 13.50 2.18
N MET A 34 7.69 13.01 1.05
CA MET A 34 7.00 12.02 0.21
C MET A 34 6.86 10.67 0.93
N ASP A 35 7.82 10.24 1.75
CA ASP A 35 7.76 8.97 2.49
C ASP A 35 6.63 8.97 3.54
N ARG A 36 6.28 10.16 4.07
CA ARG A 36 5.08 10.33 4.92
C ARG A 36 3.79 10.42 4.12
N VAL A 37 3.84 10.92 2.90
CA VAL A 37 2.68 11.10 2.01
C VAL A 37 2.31 9.78 1.30
N ILE A 38 3.28 8.90 1.03
CA ILE A 38 3.04 7.62 0.35
C ILE A 38 2.06 6.71 1.12
N PRO A 39 2.18 6.49 2.44
CA PRO A 39 1.22 5.69 3.20
C PRO A 39 -0.20 6.28 3.25
N SER A 40 -0.34 7.61 3.38
CA SER A 40 -1.65 8.27 3.44
C SER A 40 -2.36 8.26 2.08
N VAL A 41 -1.61 8.45 0.99
CA VAL A 41 -2.10 8.29 -0.38
C VAL A 41 -2.50 6.84 -0.63
N LEU A 42 -1.68 5.87 -0.22
CA LEU A 42 -1.98 4.45 -0.36
C LEU A 42 -3.28 4.08 0.38
N LYS A 43 -3.42 4.54 1.62
CA LYS A 43 -4.65 4.36 2.41
C LYS A 43 -5.86 4.93 1.69
N THR A 44 -5.77 6.17 1.21
CA THR A 44 -6.85 6.84 0.45
C THR A 44 -7.27 6.03 -0.78
N ILE A 45 -6.30 5.45 -1.50
CA ILE A 45 -6.57 4.66 -2.70
C ILE A 45 -7.26 3.34 -2.33
N ILE A 46 -6.81 2.64 -1.29
CA ILE A 46 -7.43 1.41 -0.80
C ILE A 46 -8.87 1.69 -0.31
N GLU A 47 -9.08 2.77 0.44
CA GLU A 47 -10.40 3.19 0.89
C GLU A 47 -11.34 3.52 -0.27
N GLY A 48 -10.82 4.13 -1.34
CA GLY A 48 -11.55 4.44 -2.57
C GLY A 48 -11.95 3.23 -3.42
N ILE A 49 -11.46 2.01 -3.12
CA ILE A 49 -11.96 0.77 -3.72
C ILE A 49 -13.30 0.41 -3.06
N PRO A 50 -14.42 0.35 -3.80
CA PRO A 50 -15.71 -0.02 -3.22
C PRO A 50 -15.71 -1.49 -2.76
N LEU A 51 -16.69 -1.88 -1.94
CA LEU A 51 -16.95 -3.29 -1.68
C LEU A 51 -17.62 -3.91 -2.92
N LEU A 52 -17.07 -5.01 -3.45
CA LEU A 52 -17.59 -5.69 -4.62
C LEU A 52 -18.95 -6.32 -4.32
N ASN A 53 -19.94 -5.99 -5.15
CA ASN A 53 -21.27 -6.60 -5.16
C ASN A 53 -21.66 -6.97 -6.60
N LEU A 54 -22.88 -7.47 -6.81
CA LEU A 54 -23.34 -7.94 -8.12
C LEU A 54 -23.47 -6.81 -9.16
N ASP A 55 -23.63 -5.56 -8.71
CA ASP A 55 -24.00 -4.43 -9.56
C ASP A 55 -22.83 -3.52 -9.94
N ASN A 56 -21.70 -3.62 -9.21
CA ASN A 56 -20.59 -2.67 -9.33
C ASN A 56 -19.30 -3.25 -9.90
N PHE A 57 -19.31 -4.46 -10.46
CA PHE A 57 -18.11 -5.17 -10.89
C PHE A 57 -17.19 -4.36 -11.81
N ASN A 58 -17.73 -3.71 -12.84
CA ASN A 58 -16.90 -2.90 -13.75
C ASN A 58 -16.19 -1.76 -13.03
N PHE A 59 -16.91 -1.04 -12.16
CA PHE A 59 -16.35 0.07 -11.40
C PHE A 59 -15.31 -0.42 -10.37
N TRP A 60 -15.63 -1.49 -9.65
CA TRP A 60 -14.69 -2.15 -8.73
C TRP A 60 -13.42 -2.60 -9.44
N ARG A 61 -13.56 -3.27 -10.59
CA ARG A 61 -12.44 -3.79 -11.39
C ARG A 61 -11.50 -2.66 -11.84
N ILE A 62 -12.05 -1.53 -12.30
CA ILE A 62 -11.25 -0.35 -12.67
C ILE A 62 -10.46 0.17 -11.46
N ARG A 63 -11.09 0.30 -10.29
CA ARG A 63 -10.42 0.78 -9.07
C ARG A 63 -9.28 -0.15 -8.64
N VAL A 64 -9.49 -1.47 -8.68
CA VAL A 64 -8.45 -2.45 -8.35
C VAL A 64 -7.31 -2.45 -9.37
N ILE A 65 -7.60 -2.36 -10.67
CA ILE A 65 -6.56 -2.28 -11.71
C ILE A 65 -5.71 -1.01 -11.53
N ASN A 66 -6.34 0.13 -11.29
CA ASN A 66 -5.62 1.39 -11.07
C ASN A 66 -4.72 1.31 -9.83
N PHE A 67 -5.20 0.66 -8.77
CA PHE A 67 -4.40 0.38 -7.58
C PHE A 67 -3.18 -0.50 -7.90
N LEU A 68 -3.37 -1.58 -8.67
CA LEU A 68 -2.28 -2.49 -9.07
C LEU A 68 -1.25 -1.84 -10.00
N ASP A 69 -1.67 -0.92 -10.86
CA ASP A 69 -0.78 -0.17 -11.75
C ASP A 69 0.23 0.68 -10.97
N LEU A 70 -0.13 1.20 -9.80
CA LEU A 70 0.79 1.95 -8.92
C LEU A 70 1.97 1.10 -8.44
N PHE A 71 1.74 -0.20 -8.26
CA PHE A 71 2.77 -1.15 -7.83
C PHE A 71 3.45 -1.86 -9.00
N LYS A 72 3.04 -1.59 -10.26
CA LYS A 72 3.47 -2.29 -11.47
C LYS A 72 3.13 -3.79 -11.47
N LEU A 73 2.03 -4.16 -10.82
CA LEU A 73 1.65 -5.56 -10.60
C LEU A 73 0.42 -6.00 -11.37
N LYS A 74 -0.21 -5.09 -12.12
CA LYS A 74 -1.32 -5.41 -13.01
C LYS A 74 -1.01 -6.62 -13.89
N LYS A 75 0.14 -6.62 -14.58
CA LYS A 75 0.53 -7.72 -15.46
C LYS A 75 0.57 -9.05 -14.72
N ALA A 76 1.25 -9.11 -13.58
CA ALA A 76 1.38 -10.33 -12.78
C ALA A 76 0.04 -10.88 -12.24
N LEU A 77 -1.00 -10.05 -12.12
CA LEU A 77 -2.34 -10.51 -11.72
C LEU A 77 -3.25 -10.84 -12.93
N THR A 78 -3.16 -10.07 -14.02
CA THR A 78 -4.08 -10.15 -15.15
C THR A 78 -3.58 -10.99 -16.32
N THR A 79 -2.31 -11.39 -16.33
CA THR A 79 -1.70 -12.24 -17.35
C THR A 79 -1.13 -13.51 -16.73
N GLU A 80 -0.60 -14.41 -17.56
CA GLU A 80 0.07 -15.62 -17.08
C GLU A 80 1.48 -15.36 -16.53
N ASP A 81 1.94 -14.11 -16.48
CA ASP A 81 3.22 -13.74 -15.89
C ASP A 81 3.26 -14.08 -14.39
N ASP A 82 4.35 -14.69 -13.93
CA ASP A 82 4.52 -15.21 -12.56
C ASP A 82 5.45 -14.34 -11.70
N LYS A 83 5.73 -13.12 -12.16
CA LYS A 83 6.71 -12.20 -11.56
C LYS A 83 6.30 -11.56 -10.22
N LEU A 84 5.27 -12.06 -9.53
CA LEU A 84 4.90 -11.55 -8.21
C LEU A 84 5.85 -12.15 -7.16
N ASN A 85 6.47 -11.33 -6.32
CA ASN A 85 7.19 -11.80 -5.12
C ASN A 85 6.19 -12.32 -4.07
N SER A 86 6.64 -13.15 -3.11
CA SER A 86 5.76 -13.76 -2.08
C SER A 86 4.97 -12.71 -1.30
N ASP A 87 5.66 -11.69 -0.81
CA ASP A 87 5.10 -10.73 0.15
C ASP A 87 4.08 -9.80 -0.53
N GLY A 88 4.31 -9.47 -1.80
CA GLY A 88 3.33 -8.78 -2.63
C GLY A 88 2.05 -9.60 -2.78
N LYS A 89 2.16 -10.91 -3.08
CA LYS A 89 0.98 -11.80 -3.26
C LYS A 89 0.03 -11.75 -2.07
N ASP A 90 0.57 -11.85 -0.86
CA ASP A 90 -0.25 -11.89 0.35
C ASP A 90 -0.89 -10.54 0.67
N PHE A 91 -0.18 -9.43 0.44
CA PHE A 91 -0.74 -8.09 0.61
C PHE A 91 -1.90 -7.83 -0.37
N PHE A 92 -1.74 -8.16 -1.67
CA PHE A 92 -2.81 -7.99 -2.65
C PHE A 92 -4.00 -8.90 -2.39
N LYS A 93 -3.73 -10.15 -1.99
CA LYS A 93 -4.77 -11.10 -1.58
C LYS A 93 -5.61 -10.51 -0.45
N ALA A 94 -4.96 -10.01 0.61
CA ALA A 94 -5.65 -9.41 1.74
C ALA A 94 -6.55 -8.25 1.31
N ILE A 95 -6.08 -7.36 0.43
CA ILE A 95 -6.87 -6.23 -0.07
C ILE A 95 -8.04 -6.69 -0.94
N ILE A 96 -7.81 -7.62 -1.88
CA ILE A 96 -8.87 -8.12 -2.77
C ILE A 96 -9.97 -8.76 -1.93
N VAL A 97 -9.62 -9.66 -1.01
CA VAL A 97 -10.58 -10.38 -0.16
C VAL A 97 -11.32 -9.39 0.77
N ALA A 98 -10.62 -8.42 1.37
CA ALA A 98 -11.24 -7.39 2.21
C ALA A 98 -12.22 -6.48 1.45
N LYS A 99 -12.12 -6.42 0.12
CA LYS A 99 -13.01 -5.64 -0.75
C LYS A 99 -14.08 -6.49 -1.42
N LEU A 100 -14.37 -7.70 -0.91
CA LEU A 100 -15.52 -8.51 -1.33
C LEU A 100 -16.66 -8.40 -0.33
N LYS A 101 -17.89 -8.19 -0.82
CA LYS A 101 -19.07 -8.43 0.03
C LYS A 101 -19.14 -9.92 0.33
N SER A 102 -19.58 -10.30 1.52
CA SER A 102 -19.67 -11.71 1.96
C SER A 102 -20.40 -12.60 0.95
N THR A 103 -21.48 -12.10 0.35
CA THR A 103 -22.24 -12.82 -0.69
C THR A 103 -21.41 -13.09 -1.94
N VAL A 104 -20.54 -12.18 -2.36
CA VAL A 104 -19.63 -12.39 -3.49
C VAL A 104 -18.49 -13.31 -3.07
N GLN A 105 -17.90 -13.08 -1.89
CA GLN A 105 -16.78 -13.86 -1.38
C GLN A 105 -17.09 -15.36 -1.34
N ALA A 106 -18.28 -15.74 -0.85
CA ALA A 106 -18.73 -17.13 -0.78
C ALA A 106 -18.82 -17.83 -2.15
N ASN A 107 -18.96 -17.06 -3.24
CA ASN A 107 -19.06 -17.60 -4.60
C ASN A 107 -17.72 -17.66 -5.34
N VAL A 108 -16.73 -16.85 -4.92
CA VAL A 108 -15.48 -16.66 -5.67
C VAL A 108 -14.24 -17.14 -4.92
N VAL A 109 -14.29 -17.29 -3.60
CA VAL A 109 -13.18 -17.77 -2.75
C VAL A 109 -13.47 -19.19 -2.25
N ASN A 110 -12.49 -20.09 -2.37
CA ASN A 110 -12.55 -21.46 -1.87
C ASN A 110 -11.13 -21.99 -1.57
N SER A 111 -11.04 -23.20 -1.01
CA SER A 111 -9.76 -23.83 -0.63
C SER A 111 -8.75 -23.99 -1.76
N SER A 112 -9.17 -23.98 -3.04
CA SER A 112 -8.26 -24.08 -4.18
C SER A 112 -7.59 -22.76 -4.57
N ASN A 113 -8.17 -21.64 -4.15
CA ASN A 113 -7.76 -20.30 -4.56
C ASN A 113 -7.54 -19.29 -3.42
N GLU A 114 -7.89 -19.64 -2.18
CA GLU A 114 -7.85 -18.74 -1.02
C GLU A 114 -6.44 -18.22 -0.73
N ASP A 115 -5.40 -18.97 -1.09
CA ASP A 115 -4.00 -18.59 -0.91
C ASP A 115 -3.32 -17.96 -2.12
N CYS A 116 -4.05 -17.73 -3.22
CA CYS A 116 -3.45 -17.24 -4.46
C CYS A 116 -4.25 -16.10 -5.07
N ALA A 117 -3.76 -14.87 -4.91
CA ALA A 117 -4.38 -13.65 -5.45
C ALA A 117 -4.73 -13.78 -6.95
N LYS A 118 -3.85 -14.38 -7.76
CA LYS A 118 -4.08 -14.62 -9.20
C LYS A 118 -5.26 -15.58 -9.44
N LYS A 119 -5.36 -16.67 -8.68
CA LYS A 119 -6.50 -17.59 -8.77
C LYS A 119 -7.79 -16.94 -8.27
N THR A 120 -7.74 -16.20 -7.16
CA THR A 120 -8.89 -15.43 -6.66
C THR A 120 -9.38 -14.43 -7.69
N TRP A 121 -8.47 -13.67 -8.31
CA TRP A 121 -8.78 -12.72 -9.38
C TRP A 121 -9.45 -13.39 -10.58
N LYS A 122 -8.88 -14.50 -11.07
CA LYS A 122 -9.47 -15.29 -12.17
C LYS A 122 -10.88 -15.78 -11.81
N SER A 123 -11.08 -16.24 -10.57
CA SER A 123 -12.38 -16.69 -10.06
C SER A 123 -13.42 -15.57 -10.06
N ILE A 124 -13.06 -14.38 -9.57
CA ILE A 124 -13.93 -13.19 -9.59
C ILE A 124 -14.33 -12.84 -11.03
N VAL A 125 -13.35 -12.72 -11.94
CA VAL A 125 -13.63 -12.37 -13.35
C VAL A 125 -14.55 -13.40 -14.01
N LYS A 126 -14.31 -14.70 -13.76
CA LYS A 126 -15.13 -15.79 -14.30
C LYS A 126 -16.57 -15.74 -13.78
N PHE A 127 -16.75 -15.53 -12.48
CA PHE A 127 -18.06 -15.45 -11.86
C PHE A 127 -18.91 -14.34 -12.50
N PHE A 128 -18.37 -13.12 -12.62
CA PHE A 128 -19.12 -12.00 -13.18
C PHE A 128 -19.37 -12.11 -14.69
N ALA A 129 -18.46 -12.73 -15.45
CA ALA A 129 -18.69 -13.06 -16.85
C ALA A 129 -19.85 -14.08 -17.02
N SER A 130 -19.91 -15.08 -16.13
CA SER A 130 -20.98 -16.07 -16.11
C SER A 130 -22.33 -15.45 -15.73
N THR A 131 -22.36 -14.64 -14.67
CA THR A 131 -23.59 -13.98 -14.20
C THR A 131 -24.13 -13.02 -15.25
N GLN A 132 -23.28 -12.25 -15.94
CA GLN A 132 -23.73 -11.38 -17.02
C GLN A 132 -24.33 -12.17 -18.19
N THR A 133 -23.70 -13.28 -18.58
CA THR A 133 -24.21 -14.15 -19.67
C THR A 133 -25.53 -14.82 -19.27
N SER A 134 -25.63 -15.34 -18.04
CA SER A 134 -26.85 -15.97 -17.52
C SER A 134 -28.01 -14.97 -17.44
N ASN A 135 -27.74 -13.77 -16.91
CA ASN A 135 -28.77 -12.72 -16.81
C ASN A 135 -29.24 -12.28 -18.20
N LYS A 136 -28.34 -12.16 -19.18
CA LYS A 136 -28.72 -11.90 -20.57
C LYS A 136 -29.58 -13.03 -21.15
N ALA A 137 -29.22 -14.29 -20.95
CA ALA A 137 -29.98 -15.44 -21.45
C ALA A 137 -31.42 -15.48 -20.88
N HIS A 138 -31.60 -15.23 -19.58
CA HIS A 138 -32.92 -15.16 -18.96
C HIS A 138 -33.78 -14.01 -19.51
N VAL A 139 -33.18 -12.84 -19.73
CA VAL A 139 -33.88 -11.70 -20.34
C VAL A 139 -34.37 -12.07 -21.75
N PHE A 140 -33.57 -12.75 -22.56
CA PHE A 140 -34.02 -13.21 -23.88
C PHE A 140 -35.14 -14.25 -23.81
N GLN A 141 -35.09 -15.20 -22.87
CA GLN A 141 -36.16 -16.21 -22.72
C GLN A 141 -37.50 -15.59 -22.28
N SER A 142 -37.49 -14.47 -21.55
CA SER A 142 -38.73 -13.77 -21.18
C SER A 142 -39.40 -13.00 -22.33
N PHE A 143 -38.74 -12.89 -23.49
CA PHE A 143 -39.25 -12.21 -24.68
C PHE A 143 -39.61 -13.16 -25.84
N LEU A 144 -39.53 -14.48 -25.62
CA LEU A 144 -39.93 -15.54 -26.55
C LEU A 144 -41.18 -16.25 -26.05
#